data_AF-A0A821WM37-F1
#
_entry.id   AF-A0A821WM37-F1
#
_cell.length_a   1.000
_cell.length_b   1.000
_cell.length_c   1.000
_cell.angle_alpha   90.00
_cell.angle_beta   90.00
_cell.angle_gamma   90.00
#
_symmetry.space_group_name_H-M   'P 1'
#
loop_
_entity.id
_entity.type
_entity.pdbx_description
1 polymer ?
#
loop_
_entity_poly.entity_id
_entity_poly.type
_entity_poly.pdbx_seq_one_letter_code
_entity_poly.pdbx_strand_id
1 'polypeptide(L)' 'MKFIYHKGNYGLWDQLLAVEWIYENAHLFGGDRDRIVLAGHSAGAGNVMLIP' A
#
# COMPACT_ATOMS: atom_id res chain seq x y z
N MET A 1 3.14 -14.99 31.29
CA MET A 1 3.04 -15.15 29.83
C MET A 1 3.25 -13.78 29.18
N LYS A 2 4.39 -13.53 28.52
CA LYS A 2 4.68 -12.26 27.85
C LYS A 2 4.37 -12.47 26.37
N PHE A 3 3.25 -11.92 25.89
CA PHE A 3 2.91 -11.97 24.47
C PHE A 3 3.96 -11.16 23.70
N ILE A 4 4.73 -11.83 22.85
CA ILE A 4 5.70 -11.18 21.98
C ILE A 4 4.89 -10.62 20.81
N TYR A 5 4.68 -9.30 20.78
CA TYR A 5 4.14 -8.61 19.62
C TYR A 5 5.18 -8.62 18.51
N HIS A 6 5.18 -9.65 17.66
CA HIS A 6 5.96 -9.60 16.43
C HIS A 6 5.24 -8.64 15.46
N LYS A 7 5.91 -7.57 15.06
CA LYS A 7 5.48 -6.75 13.92
C LYS A 7 5.47 -7.67 12.69
N GLY A 8 4.28 -7.96 12.17
CA GLY A 8 4.05 -8.76 10.96
C GLY A 8 3.65 -7.87 9.79
N ASN A 9 3.12 -8.47 8.72
CA ASN A 9 2.57 -7.77 7.56
C ASN A 9 3.59 -6.91 6.78
N TYR A 10 4.88 -7.24 6.81
CA TYR A 10 5.90 -6.48 6.07
C TYR A 10 5.57 -6.33 4.58
N GLY A 11 5.00 -7.35 3.93
CA GLY A 11 4.55 -7.23 2.54
C GLY A 11 3.40 -6.22 2.32
N LEU A 12 2.58 -5.93 3.33
CA LEU A 12 1.60 -4.82 3.27
C LEU A 12 2.27 -3.47 3.52
N TRP A 13 3.27 -3.41 4.41
CA TRP A 13 4.09 -2.21 4.60
C TRP A 13 4.85 -1.83 3.34
N ASP A 14 5.39 -2.81 2.61
CA ASP A 14 6.04 -2.59 1.33
C ASP A 14 5.08 -2.00 0.29
N GLN A 15 3.83 -2.49 0.25
CA GLN A 15 2.81 -1.96 -0.66
C GLN A 15 2.35 -0.56 -0.25
N LEU A 16 2.20 -0.28 1.04
CA LEU A 16 1.90 1.07 1.52
C LEU A 16 3.02 2.04 1.12
N LEU A 17 4.27 1.67 1.33
CA LEU A 17 5.42 2.48 0.93
C LEU A 17 5.44 2.74 -0.59
N ALA A 18 5.06 1.74 -1.39
CA ALA A 18 4.94 1.92 -2.84
C ALA A 18 3.82 2.90 -3.22
N VAL A 19 2.67 2.84 -2.53
CA VAL A 19 1.55 3.78 -2.75
C VAL A 19 1.93 5.19 -2.31
N GLU A 20 2.59 5.36 -1.17
CA GLU A 20 3.13 6.65 -0.72
C GLU A 20 4.10 7.24 -1.75
N TRP A 21 5.00 6.42 -2.28
CA TRP A 21 5.92 6.85 -3.33
C TRP A 21 5.16 7.31 -4.58
N ILE A 22 4.12 6.58 -5.01
CA ILE A 22 3.29 7.00 -6.15
C ILE A 22 2.57 8.32 -5.84
N TYR A 23 1.99 8.46 -4.65
CA TYR A 23 1.28 9.68 -4.24
C TYR A 23 2.20 10.90 -4.27
N GLU A 24 3.44 10.76 -3.82
CA GLU A 24 4.44 11.82 -3.84
C GLU A 24 4.95 12.13 -5.26
N ASN A 25 5.09 11.13 -6.12
CA ASN A 25 5.85 11.24 -7.36
C ASN A 25 5.01 11.19 -8.66
N ALA A 26 3.71 10.89 -8.61
CA ALA A 26 2.86 10.75 -9.79
C ALA A 26 2.92 11.98 -10.72
N HIS A 27 3.04 13.19 -10.15
CA HIS A 27 3.15 14.45 -10.88
C HIS A 27 4.38 14.52 -11.80
N LEU A 28 5.49 13.85 -11.45
CA LEU A 28 6.70 13.79 -12.27
C LEU A 28 6.47 13.03 -13.59
N PHE A 29 5.42 12.21 -13.64
CA PHE A 29 5.02 11.41 -14.80
C PHE A 29 3.73 11.92 -15.47
N GLY A 30 3.25 13.11 -15.09
CA GLY A 30 2.00 13.69 -15.60
C GLY A 30 0.73 13.06 -15.00
N GLY A 31 0.84 12.30 -13.92
CA GLY A 31 -0.28 11.76 -13.17
C GLY A 31 -0.87 12.77 -12.17
N ASP A 32 -2.10 12.51 -11.74
CA ASP A 32 -2.82 13.28 -10.72
C ASP A 32 -2.86 12.47 -9.42
N ARG A 33 -2.17 12.96 -8.38
CA ARG A 33 -2.07 12.30 -7.06
C ARG A 33 -3.43 12.18 -6.35
N ASP A 34 -4.40 13.02 -6.69
CA ASP A 34 -5.73 13.00 -6.11
C ASP A 34 -6.67 12.04 -6.86
N ARG A 35 -6.17 11.35 -7.90
CA ARG A 35 -6.93 10.41 -8.75
C ARG A 35 -6.20 9.07 -8.93
N ILE A 36 -5.76 8.48 -7.81
CA ILE A 36 -5.16 7.15 -7.77
C ILE A 36 -6.24 6.08 -7.62
N VAL A 37 -6.12 4.99 -8.40
CA VAL A 37 -6.99 3.81 -8.29
C VAL A 37 -6.13 2.60 -7.93
N LEU A 38 -6.42 1.98 -6.79
CA LEU A 38 -5.84 0.70 -6.41
C LEU A 38 -6.74 -0.44 -6.92
N ALA A 39 -6.13 -1.41 -7.59
CA ALA A 39 -6.82 -2.60 -8.09
C ALA A 39 -5.97 -3.85 -7.85
N GLY A 40 -6.63 -4.97 -7.59
CA GLY A 40 -5.96 -6.23 -7.28
C GLY A 40 -6.85 -7.44 -7.52
N HIS A 41 -6.22 -8.61 -7.61
CA HIS A 41 -6.89 -9.90 -7.79
C HIS A 41 -6.38 -10.92 -6.77
N SER A 42 -7.25 -11.83 -6.30
CA SER A 42 -6.92 -12.83 -5.27
C SER A 42 -6.35 -12.16 -4.01
N ALA A 43 -5.18 -12.57 -3.52
CA ALA A 43 -4.48 -11.93 -2.39
C ALA A 43 -4.27 -10.43 -2.59
N GLY A 44 -4.06 -9.97 -3.83
CA GLY A 44 -3.93 -8.55 -4.15
C GLY A 44 -5.21 -7.77 -3.92
N ALA A 45 -6.38 -8.35 -4.18
CA ALA A 45 -7.66 -7.72 -3.84
C ALA A 45 -7.81 -7.58 -2.31
N GLY A 46 -7.34 -8.58 -1.56
CA GLY A 46 -7.24 -8.50 -0.11
C GLY A 46 -6.35 -7.35 0.35
N ASN A 47 -5.19 -7.17 -0.27
CA ASN A 47 -4.28 -6.07 0.08
C ASN A 47 -4.87 -4.70 -0.24
N VAL A 48 -5.57 -4.55 -1.38
CA VAL A 48 -6.27 -3.29 -1.73
C VAL A 48 -7.26 -2.88 -0.64
N MET A 49 -7.94 -3.83 0.01
CA MET A 49 -8.87 -3.54 1.10
C MET A 49 -8.18 -3.18 2.43
N LEU A 50 -6.88 -3.43 2.56
CA LEU A 50 -6.11 -3.24 3.80
C LEU A 50 -5.22 -1.99 3.76
N ILE A 51 -4.92 -1.47 2.57
CA ILE A 51 -4.15 -0.24 2.40
C ILE A 51 -5.09 0.96 2.63
N PRO A 52 -4.75 1.90 3.54
CA PRO A 52 -5.59 3.02 3.93
C PRO A 52 -5.73 4.11 2.85
#